data_AF-A0A402C2N5-F1
#
_entry.id   AF-A0A402C2N5-F1
#
_cell.length_a   1.000
_cell.length_b   1.000
_cell.length_c   1.000
_cell.angle_alpha   90.00
_cell.angle_beta   90.00
_cell.angle_gamma   90.00
#
_symmetry.space_group_name_H-M   'P 1'
#
loop_
_entity.id
_entity.type
_entity.pdbx_description
1 polymer ?
#
loop_
_entity_poly.entity_id
_entity_poly.type
_entity_poly.pdbx_seq_one_letter_code
_entity_poly.pdbx_strand_id
1 'polypeptide(L)'
;MPRPSSWLSTTASTLGGELARIGLTVPTNQLEDLLTERVAAVAEQMRITERTARQYFDHDTLRTLARELALCIKEEAPGADLLTLPRTAAMPLSTLGATIAALGGADKDPDESATAMALISTLGVLARDHDGDLPAVWVPEPLLMRAARLIENTTDLVHQGCPLPPDVAEDVRPHLQKTLREDAARLRALIPDTGRRSGSGLWAVPDDPS
;
A
#
# COMPACT_ATOMS: atom_id res chain seq x y z
N MET A 1 -26.06 8.38 -9.36
CA MET A 1 -24.94 8.53 -8.41
C MET A 1 -25.24 9.70 -7.48
N PRO A 2 -25.08 9.57 -6.15
CA PRO A 2 -25.15 10.72 -5.26
C PRO A 2 -24.03 11.69 -5.65
N ARG A 3 -24.33 12.99 -5.71
CA ARG A 3 -23.26 13.99 -5.91
C ARG A 3 -22.38 14.00 -4.67
N PRO A 4 -21.03 13.90 -4.78
CA PRO A 4 -20.17 14.08 -3.64
C PRO A 4 -20.48 15.45 -3.00
N SER A 5 -20.53 15.50 -1.67
CA SER A 5 -20.79 16.76 -0.98
C SER A 5 -19.72 17.79 -1.37
N SER A 6 -20.08 19.06 -1.55
CA SER A 6 -19.15 20.11 -1.97
C SER A 6 -17.91 20.20 -1.06
N TRP A 7 -18.10 19.89 0.24
CA TRP A 7 -17.02 19.77 1.20
C TRP A 7 -16.05 18.63 0.88
N LEU A 8 -16.55 17.43 0.56
CA LEU A 8 -15.73 16.24 0.29
C LEU A 8 -14.81 16.49 -0.91
N SER A 9 -15.38 16.99 -2.01
CA SER A 9 -14.62 17.23 -3.24
C SER A 9 -13.57 18.35 -3.08
N THR A 10 -13.90 19.40 -2.32
CA THR A 10 -12.95 20.48 -1.99
C THR A 10 -11.81 19.98 -1.10
N THR A 11 -12.14 19.18 -0.09
CA THR A 11 -11.17 18.62 0.86
C THR A 11 -10.26 17.60 0.18
N ALA A 12 -10.82 16.73 -0.66
CA ALA A 12 -10.07 15.77 -1.48
C ALA A 12 -9.11 16.48 -2.44
N SER A 13 -9.59 17.54 -3.12
CA SER A 13 -8.73 18.35 -4.00
C SER A 13 -7.60 19.03 -3.22
N THR A 14 -7.86 19.52 -2.00
CA THR A 14 -6.85 20.14 -1.14
C THR A 14 -5.79 19.11 -0.70
N LEU A 15 -6.23 17.94 -0.24
CA LEU A 15 -5.33 16.84 0.14
C LEU A 15 -4.50 16.37 -1.05
N GLY A 16 -5.12 16.22 -2.23
CA GLY A 16 -4.42 15.88 -3.47
C GLY A 16 -3.37 16.92 -3.86
N GLY A 17 -3.67 18.22 -3.64
CA GLY A 17 -2.69 19.29 -3.79
C GLY A 17 -1.49 19.16 -2.85
N GLU A 18 -1.73 18.86 -1.57
CA GLU A 18 -0.64 18.65 -0.59
C GLU A 18 0.21 17.41 -0.92
N LEU A 19 -0.41 16.32 -1.37
CA LEU A 19 0.28 15.12 -1.86
C LEU A 19 1.12 15.42 -3.12
N ALA A 20 0.59 16.20 -4.06
CA ALA A 20 1.31 16.57 -5.27
C ALA A 20 2.58 17.39 -4.98
N ARG A 21 2.55 18.24 -3.94
CA ARG A 21 3.73 19.03 -3.51
C ARG A 21 4.90 18.17 -3.03
N ILE A 22 4.62 16.94 -2.61
CA ILE A 22 5.63 15.95 -2.17
C ILE A 22 5.83 14.84 -3.22
N GLY A 23 5.35 15.05 -4.45
CA GLY A 23 5.58 14.16 -5.59
C GLY A 23 4.61 12.97 -5.69
N LEU A 24 3.52 12.96 -4.93
CA LEU A 24 2.52 11.90 -4.92
C LEU A 24 1.25 12.33 -5.65
N THR A 25 0.79 11.52 -6.58
CA THR A 25 -0.47 11.73 -7.30
C THR A 25 -1.45 10.63 -6.97
N VAL A 26 -2.62 11.00 -6.45
CA VAL A 26 -3.71 10.08 -6.13
C VAL A 26 -4.98 10.58 -6.83
N PRO A 27 -5.75 9.71 -7.49
CA PRO A 27 -7.03 10.08 -8.08
C PRO A 27 -8.00 10.69 -7.06
N THR A 28 -8.71 11.76 -7.43
CA THR A 28 -9.61 12.48 -6.51
C THR A 28 -10.70 11.60 -5.92
N ASN A 29 -11.24 10.65 -6.67
CA ASN A 29 -12.23 9.68 -6.18
C ASN A 29 -11.68 8.81 -5.05
N GLN A 30 -10.44 8.33 -5.17
CA GLN A 30 -9.81 7.54 -4.10
C GLN A 30 -9.57 8.39 -2.84
N LEU A 31 -9.24 9.67 -3.01
CA LEU A 31 -9.12 10.60 -1.88
C LEU A 31 -10.47 10.90 -1.23
N GLU A 32 -11.54 10.99 -2.02
CA GLU A 32 -12.92 11.16 -1.52
C GLU A 32 -13.38 9.95 -0.68
N ASP A 33 -13.08 8.73 -1.14
CA ASP A 33 -13.36 7.49 -0.40
C ASP A 33 -12.55 7.41 0.89
N LEU A 34 -11.24 7.66 0.81
CA LEU A 34 -10.35 7.74 1.98
C LEU A 34 -10.85 8.75 3.01
N LEU A 35 -11.22 9.96 2.58
CA LEU A 35 -11.71 11.00 3.48
C LEU A 35 -13.04 10.61 4.13
N THR A 36 -13.92 9.92 3.40
CA THR A 36 -15.19 9.42 3.95
C THR A 36 -14.93 8.43 5.08
N GLU A 37 -14.07 7.44 4.86
CA GLU A 37 -13.68 6.46 5.87
C GLU A 37 -13.02 7.12 7.09
N ARG A 38 -12.12 8.07 6.86
CA ARG A 38 -11.40 8.76 7.96
C ARG A 38 -12.32 9.64 8.78
N VAL A 39 -13.27 10.35 8.16
CA VAL A 39 -14.28 11.13 8.87
C VAL A 39 -15.16 10.23 9.73
N ALA A 40 -15.59 9.08 9.20
CA ALA A 40 -16.37 8.11 9.96
C ALA A 40 -15.58 7.55 11.15
N ALA A 41 -14.31 7.18 10.94
CA ALA A 41 -13.44 6.67 12.00
C ALA A 41 -13.22 7.70 13.14
N VAL A 42 -12.98 8.96 12.80
CA VAL A 42 -12.83 10.05 13.80
C VAL A 42 -14.14 10.28 14.54
N ALA A 43 -15.28 10.26 13.83
CA ALA A 43 -16.60 10.41 14.44
C ALA A 43 -16.88 9.30 15.46
N GLU A 44 -16.58 8.05 15.11
CA GLU A 44 -16.72 6.89 15.99
C GLU A 44 -15.78 6.98 17.20
N GLN A 45 -14.49 7.19 16.96
CA GLN A 45 -13.46 7.23 18.01
C GLN A 45 -13.74 8.34 19.04
N MET A 46 -14.17 9.52 18.58
CA MET A 46 -14.48 10.65 19.45
C MET A 46 -15.93 10.66 19.95
N ARG A 47 -16.77 9.72 19.49
CA ARG A 47 -18.22 9.67 19.77
C ARG A 47 -18.95 10.97 19.42
N ILE A 48 -18.60 11.56 18.29
CA ILE A 48 -19.20 12.78 17.74
C ILE A 48 -19.91 12.48 16.42
N THR A 49 -20.67 13.45 15.91
CA THR A 49 -21.26 13.32 14.58
C THR A 49 -20.21 13.51 13.49
N GLU A 50 -20.37 12.86 12.33
CA GLU A 50 -19.52 13.11 11.15
C GLU A 50 -19.45 14.59 10.78
N ARG A 51 -20.56 15.32 10.89
CA ARG A 51 -20.60 16.77 10.64
C ARG A 51 -19.61 17.53 11.53
N THR A 52 -19.44 17.09 12.77
CA THR A 52 -18.48 17.67 13.72
C THR A 52 -17.07 17.16 13.43
N ALA A 53 -16.92 15.87 13.10
CA ALA A 53 -15.63 15.30 12.71
C ALA A 53 -14.99 16.02 11.51
N ARG A 54 -15.80 16.41 10.51
CA ARG A 54 -15.34 17.20 9.35
C ARG A 54 -14.64 18.52 9.72
N GLN A 55 -14.93 19.10 10.88
CA GLN A 55 -14.30 20.35 11.33
C GLN A 55 -12.83 20.16 11.73
N TYR A 56 -12.38 18.93 12.01
CA TYR A 56 -10.98 18.63 12.33
C TYR A 56 -10.09 18.49 11.10
N PHE A 57 -10.67 18.34 9.91
CA PHE A 57 -9.94 18.23 8.64
C PHE A 57 -9.72 19.62 8.02
N ASP A 58 -9.09 20.52 8.79
CA ASP A 58 -8.63 21.80 8.27
C ASP A 58 -7.37 21.66 7.41
N HIS A 59 -6.91 22.76 6.81
CA HIS A 59 -5.77 22.75 5.90
C HIS A 59 -4.47 22.26 6.57
N ASP A 60 -4.25 22.56 7.84
CA ASP A 60 -3.03 22.14 8.53
C ASP A 60 -3.06 20.65 8.86
N THR A 61 -4.22 20.14 9.29
CA THR A 61 -4.45 18.70 9.47
C THR A 61 -4.28 17.94 8.15
N LEU A 62 -4.84 18.43 7.04
CA LEU A 62 -4.69 17.78 5.74
C LEU A 62 -3.24 17.74 5.25
N ARG A 63 -2.49 18.82 5.49
CA ARG A 63 -1.05 18.86 5.18
C ARG A 63 -0.24 17.91 6.05
N THR A 64 -0.58 17.79 7.32
CA THR A 64 0.04 16.82 8.24
C THR A 64 -0.28 15.39 7.78
N LEU A 65 -1.54 15.11 7.45
CA LEU A 65 -1.97 13.83 6.89
C LEU A 65 -1.22 13.48 5.61
N ALA A 66 -1.07 14.43 4.67
CA ALA A 66 -0.31 14.19 3.43
C ALA A 66 1.14 13.79 3.71
N ARG A 67 1.80 14.43 4.69
CA ARG A 67 3.17 14.09 5.09
C ARG A 67 3.25 12.72 5.74
N GLU A 68 2.32 12.39 6.63
CA GLU A 68 2.25 11.07 7.27
C GLU A 68 2.02 9.96 6.24
N LEU A 69 1.09 10.17 5.29
CA LEU A 69 0.85 9.23 4.19
C LEU A 69 2.12 9.01 3.36
N ALA A 70 2.85 10.08 3.03
CA ALA A 70 4.11 9.96 2.30
C ALA A 70 5.20 9.23 3.10
N LEU A 71 5.26 9.42 4.42
CA LEU A 71 6.18 8.69 5.27
C LEU A 71 5.85 7.19 5.29
N CYS A 72 4.56 6.83 5.37
CA CYS A 72 4.12 5.43 5.36
C CYS A 72 4.52 4.68 4.09
N ILE A 73 4.54 5.35 2.93
CA ILE A 73 4.88 4.72 1.64
C ILE A 73 6.30 5.02 1.19
N LYS A 74 7.11 5.74 1.97
CA LYS A 74 8.44 6.18 1.57
C LYS A 74 9.33 5.00 1.16
N GLU A 75 9.24 3.90 1.88
CA GLU A 75 10.01 2.68 1.64
C GLU A 75 9.62 1.97 0.33
N GLU A 76 8.43 2.24 -0.21
CA GLU A 76 8.02 1.81 -1.55
C GLU A 76 8.66 2.65 -2.67
N ALA A 77 9.39 3.72 -2.31
CA ALA A 77 10.02 4.65 -3.24
C ALA A 77 9.07 5.06 -4.40
N PRO A 78 7.88 5.61 -4.11
CA PRO A 78 6.84 5.84 -5.11
C PRO A 78 7.36 6.66 -6.30
N GLY A 79 6.98 6.26 -7.52
CA GLY A 79 7.44 6.89 -8.76
C GLY A 79 8.86 6.51 -9.20
N ALA A 80 9.66 5.83 -8.37
CA ALA A 80 10.98 5.35 -8.79
C ALA A 80 10.88 4.19 -9.81
N ASP A 81 11.78 4.21 -10.79
CA ASP A 81 12.02 3.09 -11.69
C ASP A 81 12.77 1.98 -10.95
N LEU A 82 12.05 0.90 -10.65
CA LEU A 82 12.56 -0.23 -9.88
C LEU A 82 13.78 -0.90 -10.54
N LEU A 83 13.92 -0.87 -11.87
CA LEU A 83 15.05 -1.50 -12.54
C LEU A 83 16.37 -0.74 -12.33
N THR A 84 16.31 0.53 -11.95
CA THR A 84 17.47 1.39 -11.70
C THR A 84 17.92 1.37 -10.23
N LEU A 85 17.11 0.80 -9.34
CA LEU A 85 17.39 0.79 -7.91
C LEU A 85 18.43 -0.27 -7.53
N PRO A 86 19.18 -0.07 -6.41
CA PRO A 86 20.10 -1.07 -5.89
C PRO A 86 19.38 -2.38 -5.57
N ARG A 87 19.94 -3.51 -6.04
CA ARG A 87 19.41 -4.86 -5.81
C ARG A 87 20.03 -5.43 -4.52
N THR A 88 19.44 -5.11 -3.37
CA THR A 88 20.01 -5.40 -2.04
C THR A 88 19.42 -6.61 -1.33
N ALA A 89 18.27 -7.13 -1.80
CA ALA A 89 17.61 -8.26 -1.16
C ALA A 89 17.71 -9.53 -2.03
N ALA A 90 18.10 -10.64 -1.42
CA ALA A 90 18.15 -11.94 -2.07
C ALA A 90 16.78 -12.62 -1.99
N MET A 91 16.10 -12.78 -3.13
CA MET A 91 14.79 -13.43 -3.23
C MET A 91 14.94 -14.87 -3.75
N PRO A 92 14.58 -15.90 -2.98
CA PRO A 92 14.58 -17.28 -3.47
C PRO A 92 13.69 -17.46 -4.70
N LEU A 93 14.09 -18.32 -5.64
CA LEU A 93 13.31 -18.58 -6.87
C LEU A 93 11.88 -19.09 -6.59
N SER A 94 11.69 -19.86 -5.51
CA SER A 94 10.37 -20.29 -5.07
C SER A 94 9.50 -19.12 -4.62
N THR A 95 10.07 -18.16 -3.89
CA THR A 95 9.38 -16.93 -3.48
C THR A 95 9.05 -16.05 -4.68
N LEU A 96 9.95 -15.97 -5.67
CA LEU A 96 9.69 -15.25 -6.92
C LEU A 96 8.48 -15.83 -7.66
N GLY A 97 8.43 -17.15 -7.83
CA GLY A 97 7.30 -17.83 -8.48
C GLY A 97 5.98 -17.61 -7.73
N ALA A 98 6.00 -17.74 -6.40
CA ALA A 98 4.83 -17.48 -5.56
C ALA A 98 4.36 -16.02 -5.66
N THR A 99 5.28 -15.07 -5.72
CA THR A 99 4.98 -13.64 -5.86
C THR A 99 4.31 -13.33 -7.19
N ILE A 100 4.83 -13.88 -8.29
CA ILE A 100 4.22 -13.72 -9.62
C ILE A 100 2.80 -14.31 -9.63
N ALA A 101 2.62 -15.50 -9.07
CA ALA A 101 1.31 -16.14 -8.98
C ALA A 101 0.31 -15.31 -8.15
N ALA A 102 0.74 -14.79 -6.98
CA ALA A 102 -0.09 -13.95 -6.12
C ALA A 102 -0.47 -12.62 -6.78
N LEU A 103 0.48 -11.96 -7.46
CA LEU A 103 0.22 -10.72 -8.19
C LEU A 103 -0.70 -10.93 -9.40
N GLY A 104 -0.60 -12.06 -10.08
CA GLY A 104 -1.49 -12.40 -11.20
C GLY A 104 -2.96 -12.58 -10.78
N GLY A 105 -3.23 -12.77 -9.48
CA GLY A 105 -4.59 -12.86 -8.94
C GLY A 105 -5.22 -11.52 -8.53
N ALA A 106 -4.46 -10.42 -8.58
CA ALA A 106 -4.94 -9.08 -8.22
C ALA A 106 -5.71 -8.45 -9.41
N ASP A 107 -6.95 -8.87 -9.66
CA ASP A 107 -7.68 -8.45 -10.88
C ASP A 107 -9.07 -7.87 -10.59
N LYS A 108 -9.12 -6.65 -10.05
CA LYS A 108 -10.42 -5.98 -9.77
C LYS A 108 -10.45 -4.48 -10.04
N ASP A 109 -9.34 -3.79 -9.91
CA ASP A 109 -9.19 -2.39 -10.28
C ASP A 109 -8.22 -2.31 -11.46
N PRO A 110 -8.57 -1.69 -12.60
CA PRO A 110 -7.64 -1.51 -13.72
C PRO A 110 -6.30 -0.88 -13.32
N ASP A 111 -6.28 -0.01 -12.32
CA ASP A 111 -5.04 0.60 -11.82
C ASP A 111 -4.20 -0.38 -10.98
N GLU A 112 -4.84 -1.22 -10.17
CA GLU A 112 -4.16 -2.30 -9.43
C GLU A 112 -3.65 -3.38 -10.37
N SER A 113 -4.43 -3.79 -11.37
CA SER A 113 -4.03 -4.76 -12.40
C SER A 113 -2.84 -4.26 -13.20
N ALA A 114 -2.82 -2.97 -13.59
CA ALA A 114 -1.67 -2.37 -14.27
C ALA A 114 -0.41 -2.36 -13.39
N THR A 115 -0.57 -2.04 -12.10
CA THR A 115 0.54 -2.04 -11.15
C THR A 115 1.07 -3.45 -10.91
N ALA A 116 0.20 -4.44 -10.73
CA ALA A 116 0.57 -5.84 -10.58
C ALA A 116 1.33 -6.35 -11.82
N MET A 117 0.83 -6.06 -13.02
CA MET A 117 1.51 -6.42 -14.27
C MET A 117 2.88 -5.76 -14.41
N ALA A 118 3.04 -4.50 -14.01
CA ALA A 118 4.33 -3.82 -14.02
C ALA A 118 5.33 -4.50 -13.05
N LEU A 119 4.89 -4.92 -11.87
CA LEU A 119 5.72 -5.66 -10.92
C LEU A 119 6.08 -7.06 -11.43
N ILE A 120 5.13 -7.80 -12.02
CA ILE A 120 5.38 -9.10 -12.65
C ILE A 120 6.40 -8.95 -13.78
N SER A 121 6.25 -7.93 -14.63
CA SER A 121 7.20 -7.64 -15.71
C SER A 121 8.59 -7.33 -15.16
N THR A 122 8.69 -6.50 -14.11
CA THR A 122 9.95 -6.17 -13.44
C THR A 122 10.62 -7.42 -12.86
N LEU A 123 9.86 -8.27 -12.17
CA LEU A 123 10.34 -9.55 -11.66
C LEU A 123 10.85 -10.47 -12.78
N GLY A 124 10.15 -10.51 -13.93
CA GLY A 124 10.56 -11.27 -15.10
C GLY A 124 11.88 -10.78 -15.72
N VAL A 125 12.07 -9.47 -15.80
CA VAL A 125 13.35 -8.88 -16.26
C VAL A 125 14.48 -9.22 -15.29
N LEU A 126 14.26 -9.06 -13.98
CA LEU A 126 15.28 -9.40 -12.96
C LEU A 126 15.62 -10.89 -12.96
N ALA A 127 14.63 -11.76 -13.15
CA ALA A 127 14.84 -13.21 -13.27
C ALA A 127 15.58 -13.60 -14.56
N ARG A 128 15.41 -12.85 -15.65
CA ARG A 128 16.14 -13.07 -16.90
C ARG A 128 17.61 -12.64 -16.80
N ASP A 129 17.86 -11.54 -16.11
CA ASP A 129 19.22 -11.02 -15.88
C ASP A 129 19.99 -11.80 -14.80
N HIS A 130 19.31 -12.72 -14.13
CA HIS A 130 19.87 -13.55 -13.06
C HIS A 130 20.86 -14.58 -13.58
N ASP A 131 21.91 -14.83 -12.80
CA ASP A 131 22.84 -15.92 -13.04
C ASP A 131 22.18 -17.26 -12.65
N GLY A 132 21.82 -18.07 -13.65
CA GLY A 132 21.03 -19.29 -13.48
C GLY A 132 21.59 -20.32 -12.51
N ASP A 133 22.88 -20.22 -12.15
CA ASP A 133 23.54 -21.09 -11.18
C ASP A 133 23.29 -20.68 -9.71
N LEU A 134 22.77 -19.47 -9.46
CA LEU A 134 22.48 -18.96 -8.13
C LEU A 134 21.04 -19.30 -7.68
N PRO A 135 20.82 -19.65 -6.40
CA PRO A 135 19.50 -20.08 -5.91
C PRO A 135 18.51 -18.92 -5.65
N ALA A 136 18.93 -17.67 -5.84
CA ALA A 136 18.14 -16.48 -5.50
C ALA A 136 18.41 -15.32 -6.44
N VAL A 137 17.35 -14.62 -6.85
CA VAL A 137 17.41 -13.40 -7.65
C VAL A 137 17.60 -12.21 -6.73
N TRP A 138 18.56 -11.34 -7.04
CA TRP A 138 18.74 -10.10 -6.29
C TRP A 138 17.76 -9.03 -6.79
N VAL A 139 16.95 -8.50 -5.87
CA VAL A 139 15.87 -7.56 -6.15
C VAL A 139 16.00 -6.30 -5.29
N PRO A 140 15.47 -5.15 -5.76
CA PRO A 140 15.44 -3.94 -4.95
C PRO A 140 14.37 -4.04 -3.86
N GLU A 141 14.68 -3.57 -2.65
CA GLU A 141 13.75 -3.58 -1.50
C GLU A 141 12.38 -2.93 -1.80
N PRO A 142 12.30 -1.77 -2.49
CA PRO A 142 11.02 -1.17 -2.83
C PRO A 142 10.11 -2.06 -3.70
N LEU A 143 10.68 -2.98 -4.48
CA LEU A 143 9.88 -3.97 -5.22
C LEU A 143 9.19 -4.93 -4.26
N LEU A 144 9.91 -5.44 -3.26
CA LEU A 144 9.37 -6.33 -2.24
C LEU A 144 8.25 -5.65 -1.45
N MET A 145 8.44 -4.38 -1.07
CA MET A 145 7.44 -3.58 -0.35
C MET A 145 6.16 -3.42 -1.15
N ARG A 146 6.26 -2.99 -2.43
CA ARG A 146 5.10 -2.81 -3.31
C ARG A 146 4.37 -4.13 -3.57
N ALA A 147 5.10 -5.22 -3.80
CA ALA A 147 4.52 -6.54 -4.03
C ALA A 147 3.79 -7.06 -2.79
N ALA A 148 4.39 -6.95 -1.60
CA ALA A 148 3.77 -7.35 -0.34
C ALA A 148 2.46 -6.57 -0.11
N ARG A 149 2.49 -5.23 -0.28
CA ARG A 149 1.29 -4.39 -0.14
C ARG A 149 0.16 -4.82 -1.09
N LEU A 150 0.45 -5.07 -2.36
CA LEU A 150 -0.59 -5.51 -3.32
C LEU A 150 -1.17 -6.87 -2.98
N ILE A 151 -0.34 -7.82 -2.53
CA ILE A 151 -0.80 -9.14 -2.10
C ILE A 151 -1.68 -9.03 -0.85
N GLU A 152 -1.36 -8.11 0.06
CA GLU A 152 -2.18 -7.84 1.25
C GLU A 152 -3.51 -7.18 0.92
N ASN A 153 -3.49 -6.15 0.07
CA ASN A 153 -4.72 -5.55 -0.45
C ASN A 153 -5.62 -6.63 -1.07
N THR A 154 -5.04 -7.51 -1.88
CA THR A 154 -5.76 -8.64 -2.49
C THR A 154 -6.30 -9.59 -1.42
N THR A 155 -5.51 -9.88 -0.39
CA THR A 155 -5.92 -10.72 0.75
C THR A 155 -7.13 -10.13 1.48
N ASP A 156 -7.13 -8.81 1.69
CA ASP A 156 -8.21 -8.09 2.37
C ASP A 156 -9.48 -8.06 1.51
N LEU A 157 -9.35 -7.84 0.20
CA LEU A 157 -10.47 -7.95 -0.73
C LEU A 157 -11.08 -9.37 -0.70
N VAL A 158 -10.25 -10.41 -0.74
CA VAL A 158 -10.70 -11.80 -0.63
C VAL A 158 -11.42 -12.05 0.71
N HIS A 159 -10.93 -11.45 1.80
CA HIS A 159 -11.55 -11.53 3.12
C HIS A 159 -12.93 -10.85 3.15
N GLN A 160 -13.07 -9.71 2.50
CA GLN A 160 -14.31 -8.93 2.39
C GLN A 160 -15.36 -9.55 1.45
N GLY A 161 -15.11 -10.75 0.92
CA GLY A 161 -16.07 -11.49 0.09
C GLY A 161 -16.10 -11.03 -1.36
N CYS A 162 -15.00 -10.46 -1.87
CA CYS A 162 -14.94 -10.07 -3.26
C CYS A 162 -15.17 -11.31 -4.18
N PRO A 163 -15.90 -11.19 -5.31
CA PRO A 163 -16.14 -12.32 -6.23
C PRO A 163 -14.84 -12.99 -6.72
N LEU A 164 -14.68 -14.30 -6.58
CA LEU A 164 -13.50 -14.97 -7.13
C LEU A 164 -13.58 -15.04 -8.67
N PRO A 165 -12.46 -15.30 -9.37
CA PRO A 165 -12.50 -15.59 -10.79
C PRO A 165 -13.48 -16.74 -11.09
N PRO A 166 -14.14 -16.75 -12.27
CA PRO A 166 -15.24 -17.66 -12.57
C PRO A 166 -14.87 -19.15 -12.47
N ASP A 167 -13.59 -19.47 -12.65
CA ASP A 167 -13.06 -20.85 -12.58
C ASP A 167 -12.54 -21.25 -11.19
N VAL A 168 -12.63 -20.35 -10.19
CA VAL A 168 -12.16 -20.60 -8.83
C VAL A 168 -13.35 -20.87 -7.92
N ALA A 169 -13.36 -22.06 -7.33
CA ALA A 169 -14.43 -22.48 -6.42
C ALA A 169 -14.39 -21.69 -5.09
N GLU A 170 -15.58 -21.35 -4.59
CA GLU A 170 -15.76 -20.47 -3.42
C GLU A 170 -15.27 -21.10 -2.11
N ASP A 171 -15.28 -22.43 -2.02
CA ASP A 171 -14.76 -23.21 -0.90
C ASP A 171 -13.24 -23.09 -0.72
N VAL A 172 -12.51 -22.68 -1.77
CA VAL A 172 -11.07 -22.43 -1.75
C VAL A 172 -10.74 -21.09 -1.08
N ARG A 173 -11.70 -20.17 -0.89
CA ARG A 173 -11.48 -18.83 -0.34
C ARG A 173 -10.64 -18.80 0.94
N PRO A 174 -10.91 -19.61 1.99
CA PRO A 174 -10.11 -19.57 3.21
C PRO A 174 -8.66 -20.01 2.98
N HIS A 175 -8.45 -20.97 2.08
CA HIS A 175 -7.12 -21.42 1.70
C HIS A 175 -6.37 -20.34 0.92
N LEU A 176 -7.01 -19.73 -0.08
CA LEU A 176 -6.44 -18.63 -0.85
C LEU A 176 -6.03 -17.46 0.05
N GLN A 177 -6.91 -17.04 0.96
CA GLN A 177 -6.61 -15.97 1.92
C GLN A 177 -5.39 -16.30 2.79
N LYS A 178 -5.28 -17.55 3.26
CA LYS A 178 -4.13 -17.99 4.05
C LYS A 178 -2.83 -17.94 3.23
N THR A 179 -2.86 -18.47 2.02
CA THR A 179 -1.68 -18.51 1.13
C THR A 179 -1.18 -17.11 0.79
N LEU A 180 -2.05 -16.19 0.39
CA LEU A 180 -1.67 -14.81 0.09
C LEU A 180 -1.05 -14.10 1.31
N ARG A 181 -1.62 -14.30 2.51
CA ARG A 181 -1.05 -13.76 3.75
C ARG A 181 0.35 -14.31 4.02
N GLU A 182 0.57 -15.60 3.81
CA GLU A 182 1.88 -16.21 3.97
C GLU A 182 2.88 -15.72 2.92
N ASP A 183 2.46 -15.50 1.67
CA ASP A 183 3.30 -14.94 0.61
C ASP A 183 3.73 -13.51 0.93
N ALA A 184 2.81 -12.66 1.37
CA ALA A 184 3.13 -11.30 1.80
C ALA A 184 4.10 -11.29 3.01
N ALA A 185 3.86 -12.17 3.98
CA ALA A 185 4.76 -12.32 5.14
C ALA A 185 6.17 -12.79 4.72
N ARG A 186 6.26 -13.72 3.75
CA ARG A 186 7.55 -14.16 3.18
C ARG A 186 8.29 -12.99 2.53
N LEU A 187 7.60 -12.15 1.76
CA LEU A 187 8.21 -10.97 1.14
C LEU A 187 8.76 -10.00 2.18
N ARG A 188 7.99 -9.70 3.23
CA ARG A 188 8.44 -8.82 4.31
C ARG A 188 9.66 -9.36 5.05
N ALA A 189 9.75 -10.67 5.23
CA ALA A 189 10.88 -11.31 5.90
C ALA A 189 12.20 -11.20 5.11
N LEU A 190 12.13 -10.94 3.78
CA LEU A 190 13.31 -10.73 2.95
C LEU A 190 13.87 -9.31 3.04
N ILE A 191 13.11 -8.38 3.61
CA ILE A 191 13.50 -6.98 3.70
C ILE A 191 14.46 -6.86 4.88
N PRO A 192 15.71 -6.43 4.65
CA PRO A 192 16.68 -6.25 5.72
C PRO A 192 16.13 -5.28 6.77
N ASP A 193 16.28 -5.63 8.05
CA ASP A 193 15.82 -4.82 9.19
C ASP A 193 16.74 -3.58 9.36
N THR A 194 16.76 -2.69 8.36
CA THR A 194 17.65 -1.52 8.29
C THR A 194 17.10 -0.32 9.07
N GLY A 195 15.85 -0.38 9.54
CA GLY A 195 15.13 0.73 10.19
C GLY A 195 14.96 0.65 11.71
N ARG A 196 15.32 -0.45 12.41
CA ARG A 196 15.13 -0.54 13.87
C ARG A 196 16.19 0.16 14.72
N ARG A 197 17.22 0.76 14.13
CA ARG A 197 18.11 1.69 14.83
C ARG A 197 17.66 3.13 14.57
N SER A 198 17.15 3.74 15.64
CA SER A 198 16.78 5.16 15.78
C SER A 198 15.32 5.47 15.48
N GLY A 199 14.49 5.34 16.53
CA GLY A 199 13.08 5.72 16.53
C GLY A 199 12.28 5.26 17.76
N SER A 200 12.94 4.83 18.84
CA SER A 200 12.28 4.84 20.16
C SER A 200 12.17 6.31 20.58
N GLY A 201 11.02 6.92 20.35
CA GLY A 201 10.76 8.29 20.81
C GLY A 201 9.70 9.03 20.02
N LEU A 202 8.43 8.60 20.06
CA LEU A 202 7.29 9.42 19.61
C LEU A 202 6.08 9.37 20.56
N TRP A 203 6.31 9.03 21.84
CA TRP A 203 5.32 9.21 22.93
C TRP A 203 5.95 9.80 24.19
N ALA A 204 6.89 10.73 24.05
CA ALA A 204 7.23 11.63 25.15
C ALA A 204 6.44 12.93 24.93
N VAL A 205 5.35 13.05 25.68
CA VAL A 205 4.67 14.33 25.92
C VAL A 205 5.72 15.32 26.44
N PRO A 206 5.87 16.53 25.87
CA PRO A 206 6.72 17.53 26.49
C PRO A 206 6.08 17.96 27.82
N ASP A 207 6.80 17.77 28.93
CA ASP A 207 6.46 18.44 30.18
C ASP A 207 6.64 19.95 29.98
N ASP A 208 5.55 20.69 30.23
CA ASP A 208 5.46 22.15 30.14
C ASP A 208 6.45 22.81 31.13
N PRO A 209 7.15 23.90 30.74
CA PRO A 209 8.05 24.59 31.65
C PRO A 209 7.26 25.50 32.60
N SER A 210 7.51 25.34 33.91
CA SER A 210 7.23 26.36 34.94
C SER A 210 8.47 27.21 35.19
#